data_AF-A0A0A2I6Z9-F1
#
_entry.id   AF-A0A0A2I6Z9-F1
#
_cell.length_a   1.000
_cell.length_b   1.000
_cell.length_c   1.000
_cell.angle_alpha   90.00
_cell.angle_beta   90.00
_cell.angle_gamma   90.00
#
_symmetry.space_group_name_H-M   'P 1'
#
loop_
_entity.id
_entity.type
_entity.pdbx_description
1 polymer ?
#
loop_
_entity_poly.entity_id
_entity_poly.type
_entity_poly.pdbx_seq_one_letter_code
_entity_poly.pdbx_strand_id
1 'polypeptide(L)'
;MAERNPGIRATVDLLILDYMVCMCISEILGAIHQARPTEDIEWFALLVEQFHRRLLGHRLDGPLPWDLNFKLRIFYLSNLFLHWDPPKDRDLGHFVPLSDIAVQFMDFCQSAVAHVSRTRWLDLGAHFMIHAILEEEARFPDQLHRLCNWRTNDSELDIWWEVSRTMFLEHMPPPFGTADPKSREELNEVCPLQLLQHRYVDFFEDLMEVLDAPLLLQLEHGQLEGLTREETQRVRDYCGL
;
A
#
# COMPACT_ATOMS: atom_id res chain seq x y z
N MET A 1 -20.37 -23.12 -31.69
CA MET A 1 -19.69 -22.15 -30.80
C MET A 1 -20.21 -22.41 -29.41
N ALA A 2 -19.42 -23.04 -28.54
CA ALA A 2 -19.84 -23.31 -27.16
C ALA A 2 -19.99 -21.96 -26.45
N GLU A 3 -21.18 -21.70 -25.89
CA GLU A 3 -21.40 -20.55 -25.01
C GLU A 3 -20.39 -20.63 -23.88
N ARG A 4 -19.46 -19.66 -23.84
CA ARG A 4 -18.52 -19.49 -22.72
C ARG A 4 -19.35 -19.30 -21.46
N ASN A 5 -19.30 -20.28 -20.57
CA ASN A 5 -19.94 -20.20 -19.26
C ASN A 5 -19.51 -18.89 -18.59
N PRO A 6 -20.44 -17.95 -18.30
CA PRO A 6 -20.11 -16.65 -17.74
C PRO A 6 -19.34 -16.76 -16.41
N GLY A 7 -19.54 -17.83 -15.64
CA GLY A 7 -18.77 -18.10 -14.43
C GLY A 7 -17.28 -18.36 -14.70
N ILE A 8 -16.95 -19.09 -15.78
CA ILE A 8 -15.54 -19.34 -16.16
C ILE A 8 -14.84 -18.04 -16.54
N ARG A 9 -15.55 -17.14 -17.25
CA ARG A 9 -14.99 -15.84 -17.62
C ARG A 9 -14.67 -14.99 -16.39
N ALA A 10 -15.59 -14.91 -15.43
CA ALA A 10 -15.38 -14.16 -14.20
C ALA A 10 -14.18 -14.69 -13.40
N THR A 11 -14.02 -16.01 -13.29
CA THR A 11 -12.86 -16.62 -12.63
C THR A 11 -11.55 -16.26 -13.34
N VAL A 12 -11.50 -16.36 -14.67
CA VAL A 12 -10.31 -16.00 -15.44
C VAL A 12 -9.97 -14.52 -15.30
N ASP A 13 -10.98 -13.64 -15.36
CA ASP A 13 -10.78 -12.21 -15.20
C ASP A 13 -10.22 -11.88 -13.79
N LEU A 14 -10.67 -12.56 -12.74
CA LEU A 14 -10.11 -12.41 -11.39
C LEU A 14 -8.65 -12.89 -11.30
N LEU A 15 -8.31 -14.02 -11.91
CA LEU A 15 -6.93 -14.53 -11.96
C LEU A 15 -5.99 -13.57 -12.69
N ILE A 16 -6.47 -12.97 -13.79
CA ILE A 16 -5.71 -11.97 -14.54
C ILE A 16 -5.49 -10.71 -13.68
N LEU A 17 -6.53 -10.21 -13.00
CA LEU A 17 -6.39 -9.04 -12.14
C LEU A 17 -5.42 -9.30 -10.99
N ASP A 18 -5.48 -10.47 -10.36
CA ASP A 18 -4.59 -10.86 -9.27
C ASP A 18 -3.11 -10.91 -9.71
N TYR A 19 -2.85 -11.48 -10.88
CA TYR A 19 -1.51 -11.44 -11.48
C TYR A 19 -1.04 -10.01 -11.76
N MET A 20 -1.87 -9.21 -12.44
CA MET A 20 -1.51 -7.85 -12.84
C MET A 20 -1.25 -6.95 -11.63
N VAL A 21 -2.09 -7.03 -10.59
CA VAL A 21 -1.94 -6.21 -9.39
C VAL A 21 -0.66 -6.58 -8.64
N CYS A 22 -0.32 -7.87 -8.50
CA CYS A 22 0.93 -8.30 -7.86
C CYS A 22 2.16 -7.80 -8.59
N MET A 23 2.20 -7.95 -9.92
CA MET A 23 3.30 -7.43 -10.72
C MET A 23 3.41 -5.90 -10.59
N CYS A 24 2.29 -5.20 -10.63
CA CYS A 24 2.28 -3.74 -10.53
C CYS A 24 2.71 -3.25 -9.14
N ILE A 25 2.31 -3.93 -8.06
CA ILE A 25 2.79 -3.64 -6.70
C ILE A 25 4.31 -3.77 -6.64
N SER A 26 4.87 -4.87 -7.16
CA SER A 26 6.33 -5.10 -7.17
C SER A 26 7.09 -3.97 -7.86
N GLU A 27 6.63 -3.56 -9.04
CA GLU A 27 7.22 -2.45 -9.79
C GLU A 27 7.09 -1.10 -9.07
N ILE A 28 5.91 -0.81 -8.50
CA ILE A 28 5.66 0.41 -7.73
C ILE A 28 6.55 0.48 -6.48
N LEU A 29 6.64 -0.60 -5.71
CA LEU A 29 7.49 -0.66 -4.52
C LEU A 29 8.96 -0.47 -4.89
N GLY A 30 9.43 -1.09 -5.99
CA GLY A 30 10.75 -0.85 -6.55
C GLY A 30 11.00 0.61 -6.92
N ALA A 31 10.02 1.27 -7.54
CA ALA A 31 10.10 2.70 -7.89
C ALA A 31 10.09 3.63 -6.67
N ILE A 32 9.31 3.31 -5.63
CA ILE A 32 9.32 4.03 -4.34
C ILE A 32 10.71 3.92 -3.71
N HIS A 33 11.27 2.71 -3.65
CA HIS A 33 12.60 2.46 -3.09
C HIS A 33 13.68 3.26 -3.81
N GLN A 34 13.59 3.38 -5.14
CA GLN A 34 14.54 4.11 -5.96
C GLN A 34 14.22 5.61 -6.09
N ALA A 35 13.08 6.06 -5.54
CA ALA A 35 12.51 7.40 -5.74
C ALA A 35 12.44 7.82 -7.21
N ARG A 36 12.06 6.90 -8.10
CA ARG A 36 12.05 7.08 -9.56
C ARG A 36 10.82 6.44 -10.19
N PRO A 37 9.69 7.16 -10.34
CA PRO A 37 8.60 6.70 -11.19
C PRO A 37 9.05 6.66 -12.65
N THR A 38 8.53 5.69 -13.41
CA THR A 38 8.74 5.58 -14.85
C THR A 38 7.40 5.64 -15.58
N GLU A 39 7.40 6.11 -16.83
CA GLU A 39 6.19 6.14 -17.67
C GLU A 39 5.57 4.73 -17.84
N ASP A 40 6.41 3.68 -17.84
CA ASP A 40 5.96 2.29 -17.93
C ASP A 40 5.14 1.86 -16.70
N ILE A 41 5.56 2.29 -15.50
CA ILE A 41 4.83 1.99 -14.25
C ILE A 41 3.49 2.72 -14.24
N GLU A 42 3.47 3.99 -14.64
CA GLU A 42 2.24 4.78 -14.72
C GLU A 42 1.24 4.13 -15.69
N TRP A 43 1.70 3.74 -16.87
CA TRP A 43 0.87 3.07 -17.85
C TRP A 43 0.33 1.74 -17.32
N PHE A 44 1.17 0.96 -16.64
CA PHE A 44 0.76 -0.33 -16.09
C PHE A 44 -0.24 -0.19 -14.94
N ALA A 45 -0.03 0.76 -14.03
CA ALA A 45 -0.97 1.09 -12.97
C ALA A 45 -2.34 1.50 -13.53
N LEU A 46 -2.34 2.35 -14.56
CA LEU A 46 -3.57 2.79 -15.24
C LEU A 46 -4.30 1.61 -15.90
N LEU A 47 -3.55 0.67 -16.49
CA LEU A 47 -4.12 -0.57 -17.04
C LEU A 47 -4.78 -1.44 -15.95
N VAL A 48 -4.11 -1.63 -14.80
CA VAL A 48 -4.67 -2.38 -13.65
C VAL A 48 -5.96 -1.74 -13.16
N GLU A 49 -5.97 -0.41 -12.99
CA GLU A 49 -7.17 0.32 -12.58
C GLU A 49 -8.33 0.21 -13.56
N GLN A 50 -8.05 0.33 -14.86
CA GLN A 50 -9.08 0.19 -15.89
C GLN A 50 -9.64 -1.24 -15.91
N PHE A 51 -8.78 -2.24 -15.76
CA PHE A 51 -9.20 -3.63 -15.70
C PHE A 51 -10.07 -3.89 -14.47
N HIS A 52 -9.63 -3.45 -13.29
CA HIS A 52 -10.40 -3.54 -12.05
C HIS A 52 -11.77 -2.84 -12.18
N ARG A 53 -11.82 -1.61 -12.71
CA ARG A 53 -13.08 -0.87 -12.93
C ARG A 53 -14.03 -1.61 -13.88
N ARG A 54 -13.52 -2.20 -14.96
CA ARG A 54 -14.33 -3.00 -15.89
C ARG A 54 -14.86 -4.26 -15.23
N LEU A 55 -14.03 -4.93 -14.43
CA LEU A 55 -14.40 -6.13 -13.68
C LEU A 55 -15.51 -5.85 -12.66
N LEU A 56 -15.45 -4.72 -11.95
CA LEU A 56 -16.54 -4.27 -11.06
C LEU A 56 -17.81 -3.86 -11.82
N GLY A 57 -17.68 -3.40 -13.06
CA GLY A 57 -18.81 -3.13 -13.96
C GLY A 57 -19.50 -4.40 -14.47
N HIS A 58 -18.84 -5.55 -14.38
CA HIS A 58 -19.45 -6.85 -14.61
C HIS A 58 -20.15 -7.33 -13.34
N ARG A 59 -21.29 -8.03 -13.47
CA ARG A 59 -21.98 -8.64 -12.33
C ARG A 59 -21.14 -9.82 -11.84
N LEU A 60 -20.24 -9.57 -10.89
CA LEU A 60 -19.63 -10.62 -10.09
C LEU A 60 -20.70 -11.26 -9.22
N ASP A 61 -20.66 -12.58 -9.07
CA ASP A 61 -21.60 -13.34 -8.22
C ASP A 61 -21.30 -13.20 -6.71
N GLY A 62 -20.43 -12.26 -6.32
CA GLY A 62 -20.04 -12.03 -4.93
C GLY A 62 -18.98 -10.93 -4.77
N PRO A 63 -18.53 -10.66 -3.53
CA PRO A 63 -17.39 -9.78 -3.28
C PRO A 63 -16.10 -10.35 -3.88
N LEU A 64 -15.09 -9.49 -4.06
CA LEU A 64 -13.75 -9.95 -4.45
C LEU A 64 -13.20 -10.93 -3.39
N PRO A 65 -12.36 -11.90 -3.82
CA PRO A 65 -11.55 -12.68 -2.89
C PRO A 65 -10.81 -11.76 -1.92
N TRP A 66 -10.78 -12.12 -0.64
CA TRP A 66 -10.24 -11.26 0.41
C TRP A 66 -8.80 -10.85 0.11
N ASP A 67 -7.95 -11.80 -0.27
CA ASP A 67 -6.55 -11.61 -0.62
C ASP A 67 -6.36 -10.64 -1.80
N LEU A 68 -7.11 -10.83 -2.88
CA LEU A 68 -7.14 -9.90 -4.02
C LEU A 68 -7.56 -8.49 -3.61
N ASN A 69 -8.57 -8.37 -2.75
CA ASN A 69 -9.00 -7.07 -2.23
C ASN A 69 -7.89 -6.40 -1.39
N PHE A 70 -7.12 -7.17 -0.61
CA PHE A 70 -5.95 -6.65 0.12
C PHE A 70 -4.87 -6.16 -0.84
N LYS A 71 -4.49 -6.96 -1.85
CA LYS A 71 -3.53 -6.56 -2.88
C LYS A 71 -3.97 -5.29 -3.61
N LEU A 72 -5.24 -5.15 -3.97
CA LEU A 72 -5.75 -3.93 -4.57
C LEU A 72 -5.60 -2.71 -3.65
N ARG A 73 -5.84 -2.85 -2.34
CA ARG A 73 -5.61 -1.76 -1.38
C ARG A 73 -4.13 -1.39 -1.26
N ILE A 74 -3.24 -2.39 -1.25
CA ILE A 74 -1.78 -2.17 -1.27
C ILE A 74 -1.40 -1.40 -2.54
N PHE A 75 -1.88 -1.85 -3.70
CA PHE A 75 -1.66 -1.18 -4.98
C PHE A 75 -2.11 0.29 -4.94
N TYR A 76 -3.34 0.58 -4.50
CA TYR A 76 -3.83 1.96 -4.45
C TYR A 76 -3.05 2.85 -3.50
N LEU A 77 -2.72 2.36 -2.30
CA LEU A 77 -1.91 3.08 -1.33
C LEU A 77 -0.51 3.39 -1.87
N SER A 78 0.15 2.37 -2.44
CA SER A 78 1.49 2.52 -2.97
C SER A 78 1.52 3.42 -4.20
N ASN A 79 0.50 3.36 -5.05
CA ASN A 79 0.37 4.27 -6.18
C ASN A 79 0.19 5.73 -5.72
N LEU A 80 -0.65 5.97 -4.70
CA LEU A 80 -0.79 7.30 -4.10
C LEU A 80 0.54 7.80 -3.52
N PHE A 81 1.27 6.94 -2.81
CA PHE A 81 2.52 7.30 -2.17
C PHE A 81 3.67 7.52 -3.17
N LEU A 82 3.74 6.72 -4.25
CA LEU A 82 4.71 6.92 -5.34
C LEU A 82 4.56 8.29 -6.00
N HIS A 83 3.31 8.74 -6.18
CA HIS A 83 2.99 10.01 -6.84
C HIS A 83 2.83 11.18 -5.86
N TRP A 84 3.10 10.97 -4.57
CA TRP A 84 3.07 12.04 -3.61
C TRP A 84 4.30 12.95 -3.80
N ASP A 85 4.05 14.17 -4.26
CA ASP A 85 5.03 15.26 -4.29
C ASP A 85 4.36 16.49 -3.66
N PRO A 86 4.89 17.05 -2.55
CA PRO A 86 4.28 18.20 -1.90
C PRO A 86 4.15 19.37 -2.89
N PRO A 87 2.93 19.91 -3.10
CA PRO A 87 2.67 20.86 -4.17
C PRO A 87 3.52 22.12 -3.96
N LYS A 88 4.21 22.61 -4.99
CA LYS A 88 5.03 23.84 -4.87
C LYS A 88 4.19 25.11 -5.01
N ASP A 89 3.06 25.01 -5.72
CA ASP A 89 2.16 26.11 -6.03
C ASP A 89 0.79 25.99 -5.33
N ARG A 90 -0.05 27.03 -5.47
CA ARG A 90 -1.38 27.13 -4.84
C ARG A 90 -2.47 26.30 -5.52
N ASP A 91 -2.20 25.64 -6.64
CA ASP A 91 -3.20 24.81 -7.29
C ASP A 91 -3.27 23.45 -6.59
N LEU A 92 -4.09 23.39 -5.54
CA LEU A 92 -4.25 22.23 -4.67
C LEU A 92 -5.08 21.11 -5.30
N GLY A 93 -5.69 21.34 -6.48
CA GLY A 93 -6.33 20.35 -7.34
C GLY A 93 -6.87 19.06 -6.68
N HIS A 94 -6.50 17.92 -7.24
CA HIS A 94 -6.78 16.57 -6.71
C HIS A 94 -5.63 16.04 -5.84
N PHE A 95 -4.84 16.91 -5.21
CA PHE A 95 -3.70 16.49 -4.40
C PHE A 95 -4.18 15.74 -3.15
N VAL A 96 -3.57 14.60 -2.88
CA VAL A 96 -3.83 13.81 -1.67
C VAL A 96 -2.68 14.06 -0.69
N PRO A 97 -2.94 14.69 0.47
CA PRO A 97 -1.89 14.95 1.46
C PRO A 97 -1.36 13.64 2.07
N LEU A 98 -0.10 13.67 2.48
CA LEU A 98 0.59 12.59 3.17
C LEU A 98 -0.17 12.16 4.42
N SER A 99 -0.76 13.11 5.15
CA SER A 99 -1.62 12.79 6.30
C SER A 99 -2.85 11.96 5.94
N ASP A 100 -3.46 12.18 4.77
CA ASP A 100 -4.57 11.34 4.28
C ASP A 100 -4.08 9.97 3.80
N ILE A 101 -2.93 9.89 3.12
CA ILE A 101 -2.29 8.62 2.75
C ILE A 101 -2.00 7.82 4.02
N ALA A 102 -1.46 8.46 5.05
CA ALA A 102 -1.14 7.86 6.34
C ALA A 102 -2.40 7.33 7.03
N VAL A 103 -3.50 8.08 7.07
CA VAL A 103 -4.76 7.59 7.64
C VAL A 103 -5.27 6.37 6.88
N GLN A 104 -5.22 6.37 5.54
CA GLN A 104 -5.62 5.21 4.74
C GLN A 104 -4.73 3.99 5.00
N PHE A 105 -3.42 4.21 5.19
CA PHE A 105 -2.48 3.17 5.61
C PHE A 105 -2.81 2.62 7.01
N MET A 106 -3.14 3.47 7.97
CA MET A 106 -3.52 3.07 9.33
C MET A 106 -4.83 2.26 9.32
N ASP A 107 -5.83 2.71 8.56
CA ASP A 107 -7.11 1.99 8.38
C ASP A 107 -6.91 0.65 7.65
N PHE A 108 -5.96 0.58 6.72
CA PHE A 108 -5.52 -0.67 6.10
C PHE A 108 -4.92 -1.62 7.12
N CYS A 109 -3.94 -1.17 7.91
CA CYS A 109 -3.27 -2.01 8.90
C CYS A 109 -4.21 -2.47 10.01
N GLN A 110 -5.17 -1.63 10.42
CA GLN A 110 -6.22 -2.03 11.35
C GLN A 110 -7.08 -3.16 10.76
N SER A 111 -7.43 -3.08 9.48
CA SER A 111 -8.15 -4.16 8.78
C SER A 111 -7.30 -5.43 8.64
N ALA A 112 -5.98 -5.25 8.54
CA ALA A 112 -4.98 -6.30 8.37
C ALA A 112 -4.40 -6.82 9.68
N VAL A 113 -4.94 -6.47 10.86
CA VAL A 113 -4.23 -6.61 12.14
C VAL A 113 -3.75 -8.04 12.47
N ALA A 114 -4.40 -9.06 11.90
CA ALA A 114 -4.00 -10.46 12.03
C ALA A 114 -2.76 -10.85 11.19
N HIS A 115 -2.41 -10.04 10.19
CA HIS A 115 -1.36 -10.28 9.19
C HIS A 115 -0.19 -9.30 9.31
N VAL A 116 -0.30 -8.27 10.14
CA VAL A 116 0.74 -7.23 10.30
C VAL A 116 1.25 -7.19 11.74
N SER A 117 2.55 -6.90 11.90
CA SER A 117 3.14 -6.68 13.23
C SER A 117 2.63 -5.37 13.83
N ARG A 118 1.96 -5.44 14.99
CA ARG A 118 1.38 -4.29 15.70
C ARG A 118 2.35 -3.11 15.85
N THR A 119 3.58 -3.40 16.24
CA THR A 119 4.59 -2.35 16.48
C THR A 119 5.05 -1.71 15.17
N ARG A 120 5.28 -2.51 14.13
CA ARG A 120 5.87 -2.02 12.87
C ARG A 120 4.97 -1.03 12.14
N TRP A 121 3.67 -1.32 12.02
CA TRP A 121 2.78 -0.41 11.28
C TRP A 121 2.46 0.86 12.07
N LEU A 122 2.37 0.80 13.41
CA LEU A 122 2.18 1.99 14.24
C LEU A 122 3.41 2.90 14.21
N ASP A 123 4.61 2.33 14.26
CA ASP A 123 5.84 3.09 14.11
C ASP A 123 5.94 3.71 12.72
N LEU A 124 5.57 2.98 11.66
CA LEU A 124 5.52 3.52 10.29
C LEU A 124 4.49 4.66 10.18
N GLY A 125 3.31 4.52 10.80
CA GLY A 125 2.31 5.58 10.91
C GLY A 125 2.84 6.83 11.62
N ALA A 126 3.67 6.65 12.65
CA ALA A 126 4.33 7.77 13.33
C ALA A 126 5.38 8.45 12.43
N HIS A 127 6.13 7.71 11.63
CA HIS A 127 7.04 8.30 10.62
C HIS A 127 6.25 9.13 9.59
N PHE A 128 5.16 8.57 9.06
CA PHE A 128 4.25 9.30 8.18
C PHE A 128 3.78 10.62 8.81
N MET A 129 3.39 10.58 10.09
CA MET A 129 2.96 11.77 10.82
C MET A 129 4.07 12.82 10.91
N ILE A 130 5.30 12.44 11.24
CA ILE A 130 6.42 13.40 11.30
C ILE A 130 6.61 14.10 9.95
N HIS A 131 6.60 13.34 8.86
CA HIS A 131 6.71 13.93 7.52
C HIS A 131 5.50 14.79 7.16
N ALA A 132 4.29 14.41 7.56
CA ALA A 132 3.09 15.21 7.34
C ALA A 132 3.14 16.52 8.15
N ILE A 133 3.61 16.50 9.41
CA ILE A 133 3.82 17.71 10.21
C ILE A 133 4.77 18.66 9.47
N LEU A 134 5.88 18.11 8.98
CA LEU A 134 6.89 18.87 8.26
C LEU A 134 6.32 19.50 6.98
N GLU A 135 5.58 18.77 6.17
CA GLU A 135 5.15 19.27 4.86
C GLU A 135 3.80 20.02 4.87
N GLU A 136 2.94 19.74 5.85
CA GLU A 136 1.50 19.98 5.69
C GLU A 136 0.88 20.91 6.72
N GLU A 137 1.55 21.22 7.84
CA GLU A 137 0.96 22.02 8.94
C GLU A 137 0.23 23.28 8.45
N ALA A 138 0.86 24.05 7.57
CA ALA A 138 0.32 25.31 7.10
C ALA A 138 -0.80 25.16 6.05
N ARG A 139 -0.94 24.00 5.42
CA ARG A 139 -1.77 23.80 4.21
C ARG A 139 -2.89 22.80 4.38
N PHE A 140 -2.68 21.75 5.18
CA PHE A 140 -3.63 20.67 5.44
C PHE A 140 -3.77 20.39 6.95
N PRO A 141 -4.09 21.41 7.77
CA PRO A 141 -4.17 21.24 9.23
C PRO A 141 -5.27 20.27 9.66
N ASP A 142 -6.38 20.18 8.91
CA ASP A 142 -7.50 19.29 9.24
C ASP A 142 -7.14 17.82 9.01
N GLN A 143 -6.47 17.51 7.89
CA GLN A 143 -5.99 16.16 7.58
C GLN A 143 -4.89 15.72 8.56
N LEU A 144 -3.97 16.63 8.88
CA LEU A 144 -2.96 16.38 9.90
C LEU A 144 -3.60 16.15 11.28
N HIS A 145 -4.61 16.95 11.65
CA HIS A 145 -5.35 16.76 12.88
C HIS A 145 -6.05 15.38 12.93
N ARG A 146 -6.61 14.92 11.80
CA ARG A 146 -7.21 13.59 11.69
C ARG A 146 -6.19 12.49 11.92
N LEU A 147 -4.98 12.60 11.37
CA LEU A 147 -3.90 11.63 11.61
C LEU A 147 -3.47 11.63 13.08
N CYS A 148 -3.20 12.79 13.66
CA CYS A 148 -2.79 12.91 15.06
C CYS A 148 -3.83 12.34 16.03
N ASN A 149 -5.12 12.50 15.70
CA ASN A 149 -6.24 12.00 16.49
C ASN A 149 -6.84 10.70 15.94
N TRP A 150 -6.09 9.95 15.12
CA TRP A 150 -6.53 8.64 14.65
C TRP A 150 -6.77 7.72 15.86
N ARG A 151 -7.90 7.02 15.84
CA ARG A 151 -8.39 6.15 16.92
C ARG A 151 -9.14 4.97 16.34
N THR A 152 -9.21 3.90 17.11
CA THR A 152 -9.87 2.64 16.76
C THR A 152 -10.97 2.32 17.77
N ASN A 153 -11.63 1.17 17.57
CA ASN A 153 -12.52 0.58 18.58
C ASN A 153 -11.76 -0.36 19.54
N ASP A 154 -10.43 -0.39 19.47
CA ASP A 154 -9.55 -1.22 20.28
C ASP A 154 -8.67 -0.34 21.17
N SER A 155 -8.99 -0.32 22.46
CA SER A 155 -8.27 0.50 23.44
C SER A 155 -6.78 0.14 23.54
N GLU A 156 -6.40 -1.11 23.24
CA GLU A 156 -4.99 -1.50 23.26
C GLU A 156 -4.25 -0.84 22.10
N LEU A 157 -4.81 -0.88 20.89
CA LEU A 157 -4.24 -0.21 19.71
C LEU A 157 -4.15 1.30 19.89
N ASP A 158 -5.15 1.92 20.52
CA ASP A 158 -5.14 3.35 20.80
C ASP A 158 -4.01 3.74 21.77
N ILE A 159 -3.72 2.91 22.78
CA ILE A 159 -2.59 3.10 23.70
C ILE A 159 -1.27 2.98 22.93
N TRP A 160 -1.11 1.94 22.11
CA TRP A 160 0.10 1.75 21.32
C TRP A 160 0.33 2.89 20.34
N TRP A 161 -0.73 3.37 19.68
CA TRP A 161 -0.63 4.55 18.83
C TRP A 161 -0.17 5.77 19.61
N GLU A 162 -0.73 6.02 20.79
CA GLU A 162 -0.30 7.14 21.64
C GLU A 162 1.18 7.05 22.05
N VAL A 163 1.65 5.83 22.37
CA VAL A 163 3.05 5.57 22.71
C VAL A 163 3.98 5.84 21.52
N SER A 164 3.72 5.23 20.35
CA SER A 164 4.53 5.47 19.15
C SER A 164 4.50 6.95 18.78
N ARG A 165 3.32 7.59 18.78
CA ARG A 165 3.19 9.02 18.43
C ARG A 165 4.01 9.91 19.36
N THR A 166 3.94 9.68 20.67
CA THR A 166 4.70 10.46 21.67
C THR A 166 6.20 10.29 21.48
N MET A 167 6.68 9.06 21.29
CA MET A 167 8.10 8.76 21.08
C MET A 167 8.68 9.54 19.88
N PHE A 168 7.94 9.61 18.77
CA PHE A 168 8.41 10.36 17.59
C PHE A 168 8.30 11.87 17.77
N LEU A 169 7.27 12.37 18.48
CA LEU A 169 7.12 13.79 18.77
C LEU A 169 8.18 14.33 19.73
N GLU A 170 8.81 13.50 20.57
CA GLU A 170 9.96 13.90 21.40
C GLU A 170 11.13 14.45 20.57
N HIS A 171 11.20 14.11 19.28
CA HIS A 171 12.22 14.59 18.35
C HIS A 171 11.82 15.85 17.56
N MET A 172 10.58 16.32 17.71
CA MET A 172 10.07 17.48 17.01
C MET A 172 10.09 18.74 17.89
N PRO A 173 10.33 19.93 17.30
CA PRO A 173 10.20 21.18 18.03
C PRO A 173 8.72 21.51 18.32
N PRO A 174 8.46 22.47 19.22
CA PRO A 174 7.13 23.05 19.40
C PRO A 174 6.56 23.60 18.08
N PRO A 175 5.23 23.54 17.86
CA PRO A 175 4.19 23.21 18.83
C PRO A 175 3.89 21.71 18.98
N PHE A 176 4.47 20.84 18.16
CA PHE A 176 4.11 19.41 18.12
C PHE A 176 4.87 18.56 19.13
N GLY A 177 6.11 18.94 19.43
CA GLY A 177 7.01 18.16 20.27
C GLY A 177 7.71 18.99 21.34
N THR A 178 8.71 18.37 21.95
CA THR A 178 9.45 18.92 23.09
C THR A 178 10.94 19.10 22.81
N ALA A 179 11.41 18.79 21.59
CA ALA A 179 12.80 18.98 21.23
C ALA A 179 13.15 20.47 21.14
N ASP A 180 14.46 20.75 21.23
CA ASP A 180 14.98 22.08 20.96
C ASP A 180 14.59 22.54 19.55
N PRO A 181 14.38 23.85 19.32
CA PRO A 181 14.13 24.40 18.00
C PRO A 181 15.23 23.99 17.02
N LYS A 182 14.83 23.37 15.91
CA LYS A 182 15.71 22.95 14.81
C LYS A 182 15.29 23.63 13.51
N SER A 183 16.24 23.86 12.62
CA SER A 183 15.95 24.29 11.25
C SER A 183 15.27 23.15 10.47
N ARG A 184 14.68 23.48 9.32
CA ARG A 184 14.09 22.45 8.45
C ARG A 184 15.15 21.49 7.93
N GLU A 185 16.31 21.99 7.56
CA GLU A 185 17.43 21.18 7.09
C GLU A 185 17.86 20.17 8.14
N GLU A 186 18.01 20.60 9.40
CA GLU A 186 18.33 19.70 10.52
C GLU A 186 17.25 18.64 10.75
N LEU A 187 15.97 18.99 10.61
CA LEU A 187 14.87 18.03 10.74
C LEU A 187 14.83 17.03 9.58
N ASN A 188 15.15 17.46 8.36
CA ASN A 188 15.26 16.57 7.20
C ASN A 188 16.45 15.59 7.33
N GLU A 189 17.52 15.98 8.01
CA GLU A 189 18.65 15.08 8.31
C GLU A 189 18.30 14.04 9.39
N VAL A 190 17.54 14.45 10.41
CA VAL A 190 17.07 13.55 11.49
C VAL A 190 16.01 12.58 10.98
N CYS A 191 15.11 13.05 10.12
CA CYS A 191 14.00 12.30 9.56
C CYS A 191 14.02 12.41 8.02
N PRO A 192 14.94 11.71 7.34
CA PRO A 192 15.01 11.77 5.88
C PRO A 192 13.83 11.02 5.26
N LEU A 193 13.23 11.61 4.21
CA LEU A 193 12.08 11.02 3.50
C LEU A 193 12.40 9.63 2.95
N GLN A 194 13.65 9.40 2.55
CA GLN A 194 14.11 8.10 2.06
C GLN A 194 13.96 7.00 3.11
N LEU A 195 14.09 7.33 4.40
CA LEU A 195 13.87 6.36 5.48
C LEU A 195 12.39 5.97 5.57
N LEU A 196 11.46 6.90 5.38
CA LEU A 196 10.03 6.60 5.29
C LEU A 196 9.77 5.68 4.07
N GLN A 197 10.33 6.02 2.91
CA GLN A 197 10.18 5.24 1.68
C GLN A 197 10.68 3.80 1.85
N HIS A 198 11.87 3.61 2.42
CA HIS A 198 12.41 2.27 2.66
C HIS A 198 11.55 1.48 3.65
N ARG A 199 11.16 2.09 4.79
CA ARG A 199 10.30 1.40 5.78
C ARG A 199 8.93 1.03 5.20
N TYR A 200 8.38 1.88 4.33
CA TYR A 200 7.15 1.61 3.60
C TYR A 200 7.29 0.40 2.68
N VAL A 201 8.35 0.37 1.88
CA VAL A 201 8.65 -0.73 0.96
C VAL A 201 8.85 -2.03 1.73
N ASP A 202 9.75 -2.06 2.72
CA ASP A 202 10.02 -3.24 3.54
C ASP A 202 8.74 -3.78 4.20
N PHE A 203 7.87 -2.88 4.68
CA PHE A 203 6.60 -3.28 5.29
C PHE A 203 5.66 -3.98 4.29
N PHE A 204 5.50 -3.44 3.09
CA PHE A 204 4.60 -4.03 2.10
C PHE A 204 5.21 -5.25 1.41
N GLU A 205 6.53 -5.32 1.23
CA GLU A 205 7.20 -6.55 0.78
C GLU A 205 6.95 -7.70 1.76
N ASP A 206 7.22 -7.49 3.06
CA ASP A 206 6.96 -8.50 4.09
C ASP A 206 5.49 -8.91 4.14
N LEU A 207 4.56 -7.96 3.95
CA LEU A 207 3.14 -8.27 3.91
C LEU A 207 2.78 -9.09 2.66
N MET A 208 3.33 -8.75 1.50
CA MET A 208 3.11 -9.49 0.25
C MET A 208 3.64 -10.93 0.31
N GLU A 209 4.66 -11.21 1.13
CA GLU A 209 5.13 -12.58 1.37
C GLU A 209 4.14 -13.46 2.15
N VAL A 210 3.24 -12.84 2.93
CA VAL A 210 2.22 -13.55 3.73
C VAL A 210 0.93 -13.76 2.93
N LEU A 211 0.74 -13.01 1.85
CA LEU A 211 -0.42 -13.10 0.97
C LEU A 211 -0.25 -14.24 -0.06
N ASP A 212 -1.37 -14.79 -0.54
CA ASP A 212 -1.33 -15.94 -1.44
C ASP A 212 -0.69 -15.53 -2.78
N ALA A 213 0.31 -16.28 -3.28
CA ALA A 213 0.89 -15.98 -4.58
C ALA A 213 -0.15 -16.20 -5.70
N PRO A 214 -0.30 -15.29 -6.68
CA PRO A 214 -1.26 -15.47 -7.77
C PRO A 214 -1.02 -16.77 -8.54
N LEU A 215 -2.09 -17.51 -8.85
CA LEU A 215 -1.98 -18.79 -9.54
C LEU A 215 -1.20 -18.69 -10.87
N LEU A 216 -1.40 -17.61 -11.63
CA LEU A 216 -0.70 -17.39 -12.89
C LEU A 216 0.80 -17.16 -12.68
N LEU A 217 1.19 -16.52 -11.57
CA LEU A 217 2.60 -16.32 -11.21
C LEU A 217 3.25 -17.65 -10.78
N GLN A 218 2.53 -18.47 -10.01
CA GLN A 218 2.98 -19.81 -9.65
C GLN A 218 3.21 -20.71 -10.89
N LEU A 219 2.32 -20.62 -11.88
CA LEU A 219 2.47 -21.32 -13.16
C LEU A 219 3.70 -20.84 -13.94
N GLU A 220 3.93 -19.52 -13.99
CA GLU A 220 5.12 -18.92 -14.62
C GLU A 220 6.42 -19.42 -13.95
N HIS A 221 6.44 -19.49 -12.62
CA HIS A 221 7.57 -20.04 -11.84
C HIS A 221 7.68 -21.57 -11.90
N GLY A 222 6.69 -22.25 -12.49
CA GLY A 222 6.71 -23.69 -12.72
C GLY A 222 6.45 -24.56 -11.50
N GLN A 223 5.90 -24.01 -10.42
CA GLN A 223 5.55 -24.75 -9.21
C GLN A 223 4.22 -24.24 -8.65
N LEU A 224 3.19 -25.09 -8.68
CA LEU A 224 1.91 -24.82 -8.06
C LEU A 224 1.94 -25.21 -6.59
N GLU A 225 1.40 -24.34 -5.74
CA GLU A 225 1.26 -24.62 -4.32
C GLU A 225 0.34 -25.82 -4.09
N GLY A 226 0.71 -26.67 -3.12
CA GLY A 226 -0.03 -27.89 -2.79
C GLY A 226 0.17 -29.07 -3.74
N LEU A 227 0.93 -28.91 -4.83
CA LEU A 227 1.28 -29.99 -5.76
C LEU A 227 2.76 -30.35 -5.70
N THR A 228 3.12 -31.61 -6.00
CA THR A 228 4.52 -31.95 -6.26
C THR A 228 4.99 -31.36 -7.59
N ARG A 229 6.31 -31.39 -7.83
CA ARG A 229 6.88 -30.94 -9.10
C ARG A 229 6.37 -31.78 -10.28
N GLU A 230 6.22 -33.09 -10.09
CA GLU A 230 5.68 -34.01 -11.11
C GLU A 230 4.21 -33.73 -11.39
N GLU A 231 3.43 -33.43 -10.36
CA GLU A 231 2.02 -33.06 -10.49
C GLU A 231 1.86 -31.72 -11.21
N THR A 232 2.69 -30.73 -10.86
CA THR A 232 2.72 -29.43 -11.55
C THR A 232 3.08 -29.61 -13.03
N GLN A 233 4.08 -30.45 -13.34
CA GLN A 233 4.45 -30.72 -14.74
C GLN A 233 3.30 -31.34 -15.53
N ARG A 234 2.55 -32.28 -14.94
CA ARG A 234 1.37 -32.86 -15.60
C ARG A 234 0.29 -31.82 -15.89
N VAL A 235 0.07 -30.87 -14.97
CA VAL A 235 -0.88 -29.76 -15.20
C VAL A 235 -0.40 -28.86 -16.32
N ARG A 236 0.90 -28.52 -16.35
CA ARG A 236 1.49 -27.72 -17.43
C ARG A 236 1.37 -28.40 -18.79
N ASP A 237 1.74 -29.68 -18.88
CA ASP A 237 1.62 -30.48 -20.10
C ASP A 237 0.17 -30.55 -20.60
N TYR A 238 -0.80 -30.68 -19.68
CA TYR A 238 -2.22 -30.67 -20.00
C TYR A 238 -2.70 -29.31 -20.55
N CYS A 239 -2.19 -28.21 -20.00
CA CYS A 239 -2.50 -26.85 -20.45
C CYS A 239 -1.72 -26.42 -21.70
N GLY A 240 -0.70 -27.18 -22.12
CA GLY A 240 0.18 -26.86 -23.25
C GLY A 240 1.25 -25.79 -22.94
N LEU A 241 1.73 -25.75 -21.69
CA LEU A 241 2.73 -24.80 -21.16
C LEU A 241 4.09 -25.45 -20.85
#